data_AF-A0A963E4H6-F1
#
_entry.id   AF-A0A963E4H6-F1
#
_cell.length_a   1.000
_cell.length_b   1.000
_cell.length_c   1.000
_cell.angle_alpha   90.00
_cell.angle_beta   90.00
_cell.angle_gamma   90.00
#
_symmetry.space_group_name_H-M   'P 1'
#
loop_
_entity.id
_entity.type
_entity.pdbx_description
1 polymer ?
#
loop_
_entity_poly.entity_id
_entity_poly.type
_entity_poly.pdbx_seq_one_letter_code
_entity_poly.pdbx_strand_id
1 'polypeptide(L)'
;MLKPDERDTSNSGHRSTIESIMEARVAESGDLDAQIRVISRNLSSGRRFHALARLCRDNGNAERAIEWLEAGLAAFGPNENFGLEALGIELYLEVGNHSRAEAMAWGRFERRPGSNGFFELLQVAESLGRDKDLREKALGLLWARVAAQEARPAKRPGSWTILERDHLVEIFLQEGDADRAWETFRGGAVSVRHWQRLAEARAPTHHDEAVELYLRLLPHAVEEGTRNARYELAVDVVLAMRKLRLAHSEVERFQREATTIRQEWRRKRNFIAAIAGL
;
A
#
# COMPACT_ATOMS: atom_id res chain seq x y z
N MET A 1 15.85 19.77 29.75
CA MET A 1 14.95 18.68 29.33
C MET A 1 13.99 19.28 28.31
N LEU A 2 13.76 18.62 27.18
CA LEU A 2 12.71 19.05 26.25
C LEU A 2 11.44 18.27 26.54
N LYS A 3 10.35 19.00 26.79
CA LYS A 3 9.01 18.44 26.96
C LYS A 3 8.37 18.17 25.59
N PRO A 4 7.23 17.45 25.56
CA PRO A 4 6.47 17.29 24.31
C PRO A 4 6.19 18.63 23.64
N ASP A 5 6.34 18.69 22.32
CA ASP A 5 6.13 19.87 21.47
C ASP A 5 7.07 21.08 21.70
N GLU A 6 8.08 20.98 22.56
CA GLU A 6 9.13 22.00 22.67
C GLU A 6 10.17 21.84 21.56
N ARG A 7 10.25 22.82 20.64
CA ARG A 7 11.28 22.90 19.60
C ARG A 7 12.33 23.94 19.95
N ASP A 8 13.55 23.50 20.27
CA ASP A 8 14.70 24.40 20.46
C ASP A 8 15.42 24.61 19.11
N THR A 9 15.27 25.80 18.55
CA THR A 9 15.73 26.16 17.19
C THR A 9 17.17 26.65 17.14
N SER A 10 17.85 26.79 18.29
CA SER A 10 19.12 27.53 18.36
C SER A 10 20.39 26.67 18.22
N ASN A 11 20.35 25.35 18.45
CA ASN A 11 21.54 24.50 18.42
C ASN A 11 21.27 23.00 18.15
N SER A 12 20.37 22.71 17.21
CA SER A 12 19.81 21.37 16.97
C SER A 12 20.85 20.28 16.60
N GLY A 13 21.85 20.61 15.78
CA GLY A 13 22.83 19.63 15.27
C GLY A 13 23.92 19.22 16.28
N HIS A 14 24.41 20.16 17.09
CA HIS A 14 25.41 19.84 18.12
C HIS A 14 24.79 19.02 19.25
N ARG A 15 23.56 19.37 19.64
CA ARG A 15 22.79 18.64 20.64
C ARG A 15 22.47 17.21 20.20
N SER A 16 22.00 17.01 18.97
CA SER A 16 21.72 15.65 18.46
C SER A 16 22.97 14.77 18.44
N THR A 17 24.13 15.35 18.15
CA THR A 17 25.42 14.65 18.18
C THR A 17 25.80 14.23 19.61
N ILE A 18 25.69 15.15 20.57
CA ILE A 18 25.95 14.85 21.99
C ILE A 18 24.96 13.80 22.53
N GLU A 19 23.66 13.95 22.21
CA GLU A 19 22.64 12.97 22.58
C GLU A 19 22.98 11.59 22.02
N SER A 20 23.36 11.50 20.74
CA SER A 20 23.75 10.23 20.10
C SER A 20 24.98 9.58 20.76
N ILE A 21 25.99 10.36 21.13
CA ILE A 21 27.19 9.85 21.81
C ILE A 21 26.85 9.36 23.23
N MET A 22 26.02 10.11 23.98
CA MET A 22 25.59 9.68 25.30
C MET A 22 24.74 8.39 25.23
N GLU A 23 23.82 8.32 24.28
CA GLU A 23 22.98 7.13 24.06
C GLU A 23 23.82 5.90 23.71
N ALA A 24 24.79 6.03 22.78
CA ALA A 24 25.68 4.93 22.41
C ALA A 24 26.50 4.41 23.61
N ARG A 25 27.04 5.33 24.42
CA ARG A 25 27.86 4.96 25.59
C ARG A 25 27.07 4.22 26.67
N VAL A 26 25.80 4.58 26.87
CA VAL A 26 24.96 3.93 27.89
C VAL A 26 24.33 2.64 27.34
N ALA A 27 24.17 2.51 26.02
CA ALA A 27 23.81 1.24 25.40
C ALA A 27 24.86 0.14 25.66
N GLU A 28 26.15 0.49 25.63
CA GLU A 28 27.25 -0.44 25.95
C GLU A 28 27.24 -0.94 27.41
N SER A 29 26.64 -0.19 28.34
CA SER A 29 26.62 -0.57 29.76
C SER A 29 25.50 -1.54 30.13
N GLY A 30 24.52 -1.75 29.26
CA GLY A 30 23.36 -2.64 29.51
C GLY A 30 22.42 -2.18 30.64
N ASP A 31 22.62 -0.97 31.20
CA ASP A 31 21.78 -0.42 32.27
C ASP A 31 20.54 0.24 31.66
N LEU A 32 19.43 -0.49 31.65
CA LEU A 32 18.13 -0.04 31.13
C LEU A 32 17.70 1.30 31.73
N ASP A 33 17.84 1.47 33.05
CA ASP A 33 17.41 2.70 33.71
C ASP A 33 18.31 3.89 33.36
N ALA A 34 19.62 3.66 33.20
CA ALA A 34 20.50 4.70 32.68
C ALA A 34 20.16 5.09 31.24
N GLN A 35 19.86 4.11 30.37
CA GLN A 35 19.46 4.38 28.99
C GLN A 35 18.15 5.17 28.93
N ILE A 36 17.13 4.76 29.71
CA ILE A 36 15.86 5.49 29.81
C ILE A 36 16.09 6.91 30.33
N ARG A 37 16.94 7.11 31.35
CA ARG A 37 17.26 8.45 31.87
C ARG A 37 17.95 9.34 30.84
N VAL A 38 18.75 8.79 29.92
CA VAL A 38 19.41 9.58 28.86
C VAL A 38 18.40 9.95 27.78
N ILE A 39 17.67 8.96 27.24
CA ILE A 39 16.71 9.19 26.14
C ILE A 39 15.55 10.10 26.59
N SER A 40 15.04 9.93 27.82
CA SER A 40 13.91 10.72 28.34
C SER A 40 14.24 12.20 28.61
N ARG A 41 15.51 12.62 28.52
CA ARG A 41 15.87 14.05 28.56
C ARG A 41 15.32 14.83 27.36
N ASN A 42 14.96 14.13 26.29
CA ASN A 42 14.40 14.69 25.08
C ASN A 42 13.14 13.91 24.68
N LEU A 43 11.96 14.45 24.99
CA LEU A 43 10.65 13.88 24.64
C LEU A 43 9.93 14.71 23.56
N SER A 44 10.67 15.44 22.73
CA SER A 44 10.10 16.40 21.79
C SER A 44 9.43 15.79 20.55
N SER A 45 9.43 14.46 20.38
CA SER A 45 8.79 13.79 19.24
C SER A 45 8.32 12.38 19.56
N GLY A 46 7.32 11.89 18.83
CA GLY A 46 6.85 10.50 18.93
C GLY A 46 7.96 9.46 18.71
N ARG A 47 8.99 9.78 17.91
CA ARG A 47 10.19 8.94 17.72
C ARG A 47 10.94 8.66 19.03
N ARG A 48 10.97 9.63 19.95
CA ARG A 48 11.63 9.48 21.26
C ARG A 48 10.86 8.51 22.16
N PHE A 49 9.54 8.64 22.20
CA PHE A 49 8.68 7.68 22.91
C PHE A 49 8.76 6.28 22.30
N HIS A 50 8.81 6.17 20.97
CA HIS A 50 8.99 4.89 20.29
C HIS A 50 10.32 4.23 20.68
N ALA A 51 11.41 5.00 20.75
CA ALA A 51 12.71 4.50 21.18
C ALA A 51 12.68 3.99 22.64
N LEU A 52 12.02 4.72 23.55
CA LEU A 52 11.85 4.32 24.95
C LEU A 52 11.00 3.06 25.09
N ALA A 53 9.86 2.98 24.40
CA ALA A 53 8.98 1.82 24.43
C ALA A 53 9.69 0.57 23.89
N ARG A 54 10.38 0.69 22.76
CA ARG A 54 11.16 -0.41 22.18
C ARG A 54 12.28 -0.87 23.10
N LEU A 55 13.03 0.07 23.69
CA LEU A 55 14.09 -0.25 24.65
C LEU A 55 13.55 -1.05 25.84
N CYS A 56 12.39 -0.68 26.39
CA CYS A 56 11.76 -1.42 27.48
C CYS A 56 11.35 -2.83 27.06
N ARG A 57 10.75 -2.97 25.86
CA ARG A 57 10.36 -4.26 25.27
C ARG A 57 11.57 -5.18 25.07
N ASP A 58 12.65 -4.67 24.48
CA ASP A 58 13.87 -5.44 24.19
C ASP A 58 14.55 -5.97 25.46
N ASN A 59 14.31 -5.32 26.61
CA ASN A 59 14.77 -5.74 27.93
C ASN A 59 13.72 -6.55 28.72
N GLY A 60 12.63 -6.99 28.08
CA GLY A 60 11.59 -7.82 28.69
C GLY A 60 10.63 -7.09 29.61
N ASN A 61 10.61 -5.75 29.62
CA ASN A 61 9.73 -4.95 30.46
C ASN A 61 8.54 -4.39 29.65
N ALA A 62 7.57 -5.25 29.35
CA ALA A 62 6.41 -4.92 28.53
C ALA A 62 5.48 -3.86 29.18
N GLU A 63 5.31 -3.88 30.49
CA GLU A 63 4.48 -2.90 31.21
C GLU A 63 5.01 -1.47 31.01
N ARG A 64 6.31 -1.26 31.25
CA ARG A 64 6.95 0.04 31.05
C ARG A 64 7.02 0.44 29.58
N ALA A 65 7.10 -0.54 28.67
CA ALA A 65 7.00 -0.27 27.24
C ALA A 65 5.63 0.31 26.88
N ILE A 66 4.55 -0.24 27.44
CA ILE A 66 3.18 0.25 27.26
C ILE A 66 3.00 1.64 27.87
N GLU A 67 3.56 1.92 29.05
CA GLU A 67 3.51 3.26 29.64
C GLU A 67 4.11 4.33 28.70
N TRP A 68 5.29 4.07 28.15
CA TRP A 68 5.93 4.97 27.19
C TRP A 68 5.16 5.09 25.88
N LEU A 69 4.59 3.99 25.39
CA LEU A 69 3.71 3.97 24.23
C LEU A 69 2.50 4.88 24.45
N GLU A 70 1.75 4.68 25.54
CA GLU A 70 0.54 5.45 25.86
C GLU A 70 0.86 6.93 26.07
N ALA A 71 1.97 7.23 26.76
CA ALA A 71 2.43 8.60 26.93
C ALA A 71 2.76 9.27 25.57
N GLY A 72 3.39 8.54 24.65
CA GLY A 72 3.68 9.04 23.30
C GLY A 72 2.40 9.27 22.47
N LEU A 73 1.46 8.33 22.53
CA LEU A 73 0.17 8.44 21.83
C LEU A 73 -0.69 9.59 22.36
N ALA A 74 -0.62 9.89 23.66
CA ALA A 74 -1.31 11.02 24.27
C ALA A 74 -0.63 12.37 23.94
N ALA A 75 0.69 12.38 23.79
CA ALA A 75 1.47 13.59 23.57
C ALA A 75 1.44 14.09 22.11
N PHE A 76 1.23 13.20 21.14
CA PHE A 76 1.33 13.53 19.72
C PHE A 76 0.13 13.05 18.92
N GLY A 77 -0.17 13.74 17.82
CA GLY A 77 -1.22 13.34 16.89
C GLY A 77 -0.84 12.12 16.02
N PRO A 78 -1.82 11.51 15.32
CA PRO A 78 -1.60 10.32 14.49
C PRO A 78 -0.48 10.45 13.44
N ASN A 79 -0.23 11.67 12.94
CA ASN A 79 0.79 11.90 11.92
C ASN A 79 2.24 11.76 12.43
N GLU A 80 2.45 11.91 13.73
CA GLU A 80 3.78 11.83 14.37
C GLU A 80 4.00 10.47 15.08
N ASN A 81 2.97 9.61 15.07
CA ASN A 81 2.91 8.35 15.82
C ASN A 81 3.00 7.08 14.95
N PHE A 82 3.33 7.17 13.66
CA PHE A 82 3.29 6.00 12.76
C PHE A 82 4.08 4.78 13.28
N GLY A 83 5.28 4.99 13.84
CA GLY A 83 6.05 3.91 14.44
C GLY A 83 5.45 3.42 15.77
N LEU A 84 4.88 4.32 16.56
CA LEU A 84 4.27 4.00 17.85
C LEU A 84 3.07 3.07 17.71
N GLU A 85 2.22 3.27 16.71
CA GLU A 85 1.02 2.43 16.54
C GLU A 85 1.37 1.00 16.14
N ALA A 86 2.37 0.80 15.28
CA ALA A 86 2.84 -0.54 14.93
C ALA A 86 3.41 -1.27 16.16
N LEU A 87 4.30 -0.61 16.90
CA LEU A 87 4.85 -1.15 18.14
C LEU A 87 3.76 -1.41 19.19
N GLY A 88 2.74 -0.55 19.27
CA GLY A 88 1.64 -0.69 20.20
C GLY A 88 0.77 -1.90 19.93
N ILE A 89 0.48 -2.20 18.67
CA ILE A 89 -0.22 -3.42 18.27
C ILE A 89 0.57 -4.66 18.73
N GLU A 90 1.87 -4.70 18.45
CA GLU A 90 2.73 -5.82 18.87
C GLU A 90 2.76 -5.98 20.39
N LEU A 91 2.97 -4.90 21.14
CA LEU A 91 2.97 -4.91 22.60
C LEU A 91 1.64 -5.39 23.19
N TYR A 92 0.51 -4.92 22.64
CA TYR A 92 -0.80 -5.36 23.12
C TYR A 92 -1.08 -6.82 22.81
N LEU A 93 -0.59 -7.36 21.70
CA LEU A 93 -0.66 -8.79 21.42
C LEU A 93 0.21 -9.60 22.39
N GLU A 94 1.44 -9.15 22.68
CA GLU A 94 2.36 -9.82 23.61
C GLU A 94 1.79 -9.95 25.03
N VAL A 95 1.13 -8.90 25.53
CA VAL A 95 0.49 -8.92 26.87
C VAL A 95 -0.92 -9.51 26.87
N GLY A 96 -1.41 -10.03 25.74
CA GLY A 96 -2.74 -10.63 25.60
C GLY A 96 -3.91 -9.63 25.60
N ASN A 97 -3.65 -8.33 25.45
CA ASN A 97 -4.69 -7.30 25.34
C ASN A 97 -5.22 -7.18 23.91
N HIS A 98 -5.89 -8.23 23.47
CA HIS A 98 -6.44 -8.39 22.12
C HIS A 98 -7.37 -7.23 21.71
N SER A 99 -8.20 -6.76 22.63
CA SER A 99 -9.15 -5.67 22.35
C SER A 99 -8.46 -4.35 22.02
N ARG A 100 -7.36 -4.01 22.71
CA ARG A 100 -6.59 -2.79 22.39
C ARG A 100 -5.78 -2.94 21.11
N ALA A 101 -5.20 -4.11 20.85
CA ALA A 101 -4.52 -4.39 19.59
C ALA A 101 -5.47 -4.21 18.40
N GLU A 102 -6.67 -4.80 18.47
CA GLU A 102 -7.70 -4.67 17.44
C GLU A 102 -8.14 -3.22 17.25
N ALA A 103 -8.45 -2.50 18.34
CA ALA A 103 -8.90 -1.11 18.25
C ALA A 103 -7.83 -0.21 17.62
N MET A 104 -6.56 -0.42 17.93
CA MET A 104 -5.45 0.34 17.36
C MET A 104 -5.26 0.03 15.87
N ALA A 105 -5.27 -1.26 15.49
CA ALA A 105 -5.17 -1.67 14.09
C ALA A 105 -6.34 -1.14 13.25
N TRP A 106 -7.57 -1.25 13.77
CA TRP A 106 -8.76 -0.72 13.12
C TRP A 106 -8.70 0.80 12.96
N GLY A 107 -8.33 1.54 14.01
CA GLY A 107 -8.20 2.99 13.94
C GLY A 107 -7.13 3.45 12.94
N ARG A 108 -6.03 2.70 12.80
CA ARG A 108 -5.02 2.94 11.76
C ARG A 108 -5.59 2.76 10.36
N PHE A 109 -6.32 1.67 10.15
CA PHE A 109 -6.99 1.39 8.87
C PHE A 109 -8.02 2.47 8.52
N GLU A 110 -8.88 2.88 9.45
CA GLU A 110 -9.91 3.90 9.20
C GLU A 110 -9.33 5.26 8.78
N ARG A 111 -8.17 5.65 9.33
CA ARG A 111 -7.49 6.89 8.96
C ARG A 111 -6.85 6.84 7.58
N ARG A 112 -6.36 5.67 7.17
CA ARG A 112 -5.72 5.46 5.86
C ARG A 112 -6.25 4.18 5.20
N PRO A 113 -7.52 4.15 4.77
CA PRO A 113 -8.06 2.98 4.11
C PRO A 113 -7.38 2.78 2.77
N GLY A 114 -7.12 1.52 2.44
CA GLY A 114 -6.48 1.12 1.19
C GLY A 114 -5.99 -0.31 1.26
N SER A 115 -5.45 -0.80 0.15
CA SER A 115 -4.91 -2.16 0.00
C SER A 115 -3.85 -2.49 1.05
N ASN A 116 -2.83 -1.64 1.21
CA ASN A 116 -1.79 -1.86 2.21
C ASN A 116 -2.35 -1.91 3.64
N GLY A 117 -3.16 -0.94 4.02
CA GLY A 117 -3.78 -0.90 5.36
C GLY A 117 -4.72 -2.08 5.61
N PHE A 118 -5.38 -2.60 4.56
CA PHE A 118 -6.20 -3.79 4.63
C PHE A 118 -5.38 -5.03 4.98
N PHE A 119 -4.26 -5.28 4.28
CA PHE A 119 -3.39 -6.42 4.58
C PHE A 119 -2.68 -6.29 5.94
N GLU A 120 -2.28 -5.08 6.33
CA GLU A 120 -1.76 -4.81 7.68
C GLU A 120 -2.81 -5.16 8.76
N LEU A 121 -4.08 -4.80 8.55
CA LEU A 121 -5.16 -5.15 9.45
C LEU A 121 -5.39 -6.67 9.51
N LEU A 122 -5.32 -7.38 8.37
CA LEU A 122 -5.50 -8.83 8.35
C LEU A 122 -4.40 -9.60 9.08
N GLN A 123 -3.15 -9.13 9.06
CA GLN A 123 -2.07 -9.72 9.86
C GLN A 123 -2.38 -9.68 11.37
N VAL A 124 -2.94 -8.56 11.83
CA VAL A 124 -3.41 -8.42 13.22
C VAL A 124 -4.62 -9.32 13.46
N ALA A 125 -5.57 -9.35 12.51
CA ALA A 125 -6.77 -10.18 12.61
C ALA A 125 -6.46 -11.68 12.70
N GLU A 126 -5.46 -12.16 11.97
CA GLU A 126 -4.96 -13.53 12.03
C GLU A 126 -4.41 -13.86 13.43
N SER A 127 -3.58 -12.97 13.98
CA SER A 127 -3.04 -13.11 15.35
C SER A 127 -4.13 -13.14 16.42
N LEU A 128 -5.27 -12.50 16.15
CA LEU A 128 -6.43 -12.46 17.04
C LEU A 128 -7.46 -13.58 16.80
N GLY A 129 -7.31 -14.38 15.74
CA GLY A 129 -8.31 -15.35 15.30
C GLY A 129 -9.63 -14.73 14.79
N ARG A 130 -9.59 -13.46 14.37
CA ARG A 130 -10.75 -12.67 13.92
C ARG A 130 -10.70 -12.26 12.45
N ASP A 131 -9.94 -13.00 11.65
CA ASP A 131 -9.73 -12.74 10.22
C ASP A 131 -11.04 -12.45 9.47
N LYS A 132 -12.02 -13.36 9.55
CA LYS A 132 -13.31 -13.23 8.83
C LYS A 132 -14.06 -11.95 9.18
N ASP A 133 -14.24 -11.68 10.48
CA ASP A 133 -14.99 -10.52 10.98
C ASP A 133 -14.34 -9.20 10.53
N LEU A 134 -13.02 -9.08 10.74
CA LEU A 134 -12.28 -7.87 10.42
C LEU A 134 -12.15 -7.68 8.91
N ARG A 135 -12.01 -8.76 8.14
CA ARG A 135 -12.03 -8.74 6.68
C ARG A 135 -13.37 -8.21 6.16
N GLU A 136 -14.49 -8.75 6.62
CA GLU A 136 -15.82 -8.29 6.21
C GLU A 136 -16.05 -6.83 6.57
N LYS A 137 -15.71 -6.44 7.80
CA LYS A 137 -15.81 -5.06 8.27
C LYS A 137 -14.96 -4.10 7.43
N ALA A 138 -13.73 -4.48 7.10
CA ALA A 138 -12.81 -3.66 6.31
C ALA A 138 -13.27 -3.51 4.85
N LEU A 139 -13.73 -4.59 4.22
CA LEU A 139 -14.32 -4.52 2.88
C LEU A 139 -15.60 -3.67 2.88
N GLY A 140 -16.42 -3.77 3.92
CA GLY A 140 -17.60 -2.92 4.09
C GLY A 140 -17.25 -1.43 4.12
N LEU A 141 -16.19 -1.05 4.85
CA LEU A 141 -15.69 0.33 4.87
C LEU A 141 -15.22 0.80 3.49
N LEU A 142 -14.45 -0.03 2.77
CA LEU A 142 -13.95 0.30 1.43
C LEU A 142 -15.09 0.45 0.42
N TRP A 143 -16.06 -0.46 0.42
CA TRP A 143 -17.24 -0.35 -0.44
C TRP A 143 -18.10 0.88 -0.13
N ALA A 144 -18.26 1.23 1.15
CA ALA A 144 -18.96 2.46 1.54
C ALA A 144 -18.24 3.72 1.01
N ARG A 145 -16.91 3.73 1.00
CA ARG A 145 -16.11 4.82 0.42
C ARG A 145 -16.25 4.89 -1.10
N VAL A 146 -16.25 3.75 -1.79
CA VAL A 146 -16.54 3.68 -3.24
C VAL A 146 -17.91 4.27 -3.54
N ALA A 147 -18.95 3.82 -2.85
CA ALA A 147 -20.30 4.34 -3.04
C ALA A 147 -20.38 5.86 -2.78
N ALA A 148 -19.71 6.36 -1.74
CA ALA A 148 -19.66 7.78 -1.44
C ALA A 148 -18.89 8.60 -2.49
N GLN A 149 -17.84 8.04 -3.10
CA GLN A 149 -17.09 8.69 -4.18
C GLN A 149 -17.91 8.71 -5.48
N GLU A 150 -18.54 7.60 -5.85
CA GLU A 150 -19.30 7.44 -7.10
C GLU A 150 -20.65 8.17 -7.08
N ALA A 151 -21.24 8.40 -5.90
CA ALA A 151 -22.43 9.22 -5.75
C ALA A 151 -22.19 10.72 -5.98
N ARG A 152 -20.92 11.17 -5.97
CA ARG A 152 -20.61 12.59 -6.20
C ARG A 152 -20.78 12.92 -7.69
N PRO A 153 -21.38 14.07 -8.03
CA PRO A 153 -21.54 14.47 -9.42
C PRO A 153 -20.17 14.55 -10.11
N ALA A 154 -20.12 14.05 -11.34
CA ALA A 154 -18.91 13.87 -12.12
C ALA A 154 -18.18 15.22 -12.36
N LYS A 155 -17.30 15.60 -11.44
CA LYS A 155 -16.18 16.48 -11.76
C LYS A 155 -15.16 15.62 -12.49
N ARG A 156 -14.64 16.12 -13.62
CA ARG A 156 -13.52 15.46 -14.31
C ARG A 156 -12.44 15.15 -13.26
N PRO A 157 -12.16 13.86 -12.97
CA PRO A 157 -11.13 13.52 -12.02
C PRO A 157 -9.84 14.18 -12.49
N GLY A 158 -9.16 14.89 -11.60
CA GLY A 158 -7.81 15.34 -11.90
C GLY A 158 -6.91 14.12 -12.09
N SER A 159 -5.79 14.27 -12.78
CA SER A 159 -4.79 13.20 -12.94
C SER A 159 -4.26 12.59 -11.62
N TRP A 160 -4.59 13.21 -10.47
CA TRP A 160 -4.18 12.81 -9.11
C TRP A 160 -5.35 12.32 -8.24
N THR A 161 -6.55 12.17 -8.80
CA THR A 161 -7.70 11.66 -8.04
C THR A 161 -7.53 10.16 -7.81
N ILE A 162 -7.37 9.77 -6.55
CA ILE A 162 -7.38 8.36 -6.14
C ILE A 162 -8.81 7.84 -6.33
N LEU A 163 -8.96 6.77 -7.11
CA LEU A 163 -10.22 6.06 -7.24
C LEU A 163 -10.29 5.04 -6.10
N GLU A 164 -11.27 5.16 -5.20
CA GLU A 164 -11.40 4.29 -4.02
C GLU A 164 -11.55 2.82 -4.45
N ARG A 165 -12.15 2.58 -5.62
CA ARG A 165 -12.34 1.25 -6.22
C ARG A 165 -11.01 0.58 -6.60
N ASP A 166 -9.95 1.34 -6.87
CA ASP A 166 -8.62 0.80 -7.13
C ASP A 166 -8.14 -0.07 -5.96
N HIS A 167 -8.43 0.32 -4.71
CA HIS A 167 -8.02 -0.43 -3.54
C HIS A 167 -8.66 -1.82 -3.49
N LEU A 168 -9.94 -1.92 -3.84
CA LEU A 168 -10.65 -3.20 -3.87
C LEU A 168 -10.13 -4.11 -4.98
N VAL A 169 -9.90 -3.57 -6.18
CA VAL A 169 -9.29 -4.33 -7.28
C VAL A 169 -7.91 -4.83 -6.89
N GLU A 170 -7.08 -3.99 -6.28
CA GLU A 170 -5.76 -4.38 -5.82
C GLU A 170 -5.80 -5.47 -4.74
N ILE A 171 -6.72 -5.36 -3.77
CA ILE A 171 -6.93 -6.39 -2.74
C ILE A 171 -7.27 -7.73 -3.39
N PHE A 172 -8.30 -7.78 -4.24
CA PHE A 172 -8.73 -9.05 -4.84
C PHE A 172 -7.67 -9.63 -5.78
N LEU A 173 -6.92 -8.80 -6.51
CA LEU A 173 -5.79 -9.26 -7.32
C LEU A 173 -4.67 -9.85 -6.47
N GLN A 174 -4.37 -9.26 -5.31
CA GLN A 174 -3.33 -9.75 -4.40
C GLN A 174 -3.78 -11.01 -3.63
N GLU A 175 -5.08 -11.15 -3.34
CA GLU A 175 -5.67 -12.39 -2.81
C GLU A 175 -5.77 -13.51 -3.87
N GLY A 176 -5.56 -13.20 -5.14
CA GLY A 176 -5.70 -14.15 -6.25
C GLY A 176 -7.15 -14.44 -6.65
N ASP A 177 -8.11 -13.66 -6.16
CA ASP A 177 -9.53 -13.76 -6.49
C ASP A 177 -9.85 -12.99 -7.78
N ALA A 178 -9.53 -13.62 -8.90
CA ALA A 178 -9.68 -13.02 -10.23
C ALA A 178 -11.15 -12.70 -10.58
N ASP A 179 -12.11 -13.49 -10.09
CA ASP A 179 -13.53 -13.27 -10.34
C ASP A 179 -14.02 -12.01 -9.61
N ARG A 180 -13.71 -11.87 -8.31
CA ARG A 180 -14.09 -10.65 -7.57
C ARG A 180 -13.36 -9.41 -8.05
N ALA A 181 -12.09 -9.53 -8.44
CA ALA A 181 -11.36 -8.43 -9.04
C ALA A 181 -12.05 -7.94 -10.33
N TRP A 182 -12.50 -8.87 -11.17
CA TRP A 182 -13.22 -8.57 -12.42
C TRP A 182 -14.59 -7.95 -12.17
N GLU A 183 -15.39 -8.51 -11.26
CA GLU A 183 -16.70 -7.96 -10.87
C GLU A 183 -16.57 -6.54 -10.31
N THR A 184 -15.56 -6.32 -9.46
CA THR A 184 -15.25 -4.99 -8.91
C THR A 184 -14.89 -4.01 -10.02
N PHE A 185 -14.06 -4.43 -10.98
CA PHE A 185 -13.71 -3.62 -12.15
C PHE A 185 -14.91 -3.28 -13.03
N ARG A 186 -15.83 -4.23 -13.27
CA ARG A 186 -17.04 -4.00 -14.06
C ARG A 186 -18.02 -3.04 -13.39
N GLY A 187 -17.97 -2.92 -12.07
CA GLY A 187 -18.89 -2.09 -11.29
C GLY A 187 -18.63 -0.58 -11.35
N GLY A 188 -17.51 -0.11 -11.91
CA GLY A 188 -17.23 1.33 -11.95
C GLY A 188 -15.85 1.70 -12.52
N ALA A 189 -15.47 2.97 -12.38
CA ALA A 189 -14.21 3.46 -12.89
C ALA A 189 -13.02 2.93 -12.08
N VAL A 190 -12.01 2.40 -12.77
CA VAL A 190 -10.75 1.89 -12.20
C VAL A 190 -9.59 2.43 -13.02
N SER A 191 -8.51 2.80 -12.34
CA SER A 191 -7.32 3.37 -12.96
C SER A 191 -6.67 2.38 -13.93
N VAL A 192 -6.21 2.91 -15.08
CA VAL A 192 -5.55 2.15 -16.16
C VAL A 192 -4.36 1.34 -15.65
N ARG A 193 -3.70 1.79 -14.57
CA ARG A 193 -2.58 1.08 -13.92
C ARG A 193 -2.91 -0.35 -13.48
N HIS A 194 -4.18 -0.68 -13.27
CA HIS A 194 -4.61 -2.01 -12.85
C HIS A 194 -5.02 -2.92 -14.02
N TRP A 195 -5.25 -2.35 -15.22
CA TRP A 195 -5.89 -3.09 -16.32
C TRP A 195 -5.02 -4.24 -16.84
N GLN A 196 -3.69 -4.08 -16.87
CA GLN A 196 -2.78 -5.16 -17.26
C GLN A 196 -2.88 -6.34 -16.28
N ARG A 197 -2.63 -6.10 -14.99
CA ARG A 197 -2.69 -7.15 -13.95
C ARG A 197 -4.07 -7.82 -13.89
N LEU A 198 -5.13 -7.06 -14.14
CA LEU A 198 -6.49 -7.59 -14.19
C LEU A 198 -6.70 -8.51 -15.42
N ALA A 199 -6.21 -8.11 -16.60
CA ALA A 199 -6.26 -8.95 -17.79
C ALA A 199 -5.45 -10.23 -17.59
N GLU A 200 -4.26 -10.14 -17.00
CA GLU A 200 -3.41 -11.28 -16.65
C GLU A 200 -4.12 -12.25 -15.70
N ALA A 201 -4.74 -11.74 -14.64
CA ALA A 201 -5.50 -12.56 -13.68
C ALA A 201 -6.75 -13.19 -14.29
N ARG A 202 -7.40 -12.52 -15.25
CA ARG A 202 -8.62 -12.99 -15.91
C ARG A 202 -8.35 -14.01 -17.01
N ALA A 203 -7.18 -13.96 -17.63
CA ALA A 203 -6.84 -14.73 -18.81
C ALA A 203 -7.01 -16.27 -18.69
N PRO A 204 -6.65 -16.90 -17.55
CA PRO A 204 -6.76 -18.35 -17.41
C PRO A 204 -8.20 -18.89 -17.49
N THR A 205 -9.18 -18.11 -17.02
CA THR A 205 -10.59 -18.54 -16.99
C THR A 205 -11.41 -17.93 -18.13
N HIS A 206 -11.10 -16.70 -18.56
CA HIS A 206 -11.84 -15.96 -19.57
C HIS A 206 -10.88 -15.22 -20.53
N HIS A 207 -10.19 -15.99 -21.36
CA HIS A 207 -9.16 -15.47 -22.29
C HIS A 207 -9.68 -14.37 -23.23
N ASP A 208 -10.91 -14.49 -23.73
CA ASP A 208 -11.50 -13.46 -24.61
C ASP A 208 -11.72 -12.12 -23.88
N GLU A 209 -12.22 -12.15 -22.65
CA GLU A 209 -12.38 -10.94 -21.81
C GLU A 209 -11.02 -10.29 -21.51
N ALA A 210 -9.99 -11.09 -21.28
CA ALA A 210 -8.63 -10.59 -21.09
C ALA A 210 -8.09 -9.91 -22.36
N VAL A 211 -8.29 -10.50 -23.55
CA VAL A 211 -7.88 -9.90 -24.83
C VAL A 211 -8.63 -8.59 -25.09
N GLU A 212 -9.92 -8.52 -24.80
CA GLU A 212 -10.70 -7.28 -24.91
C GLU A 212 -10.13 -6.18 -23.99
N LEU A 213 -9.75 -6.52 -22.76
CA LEU A 213 -9.14 -5.55 -21.84
C LEU A 213 -7.75 -5.11 -22.33
N TYR A 214 -6.94 -6.01 -22.89
CA TYR A 214 -5.67 -5.66 -23.51
C TYR A 214 -5.83 -4.70 -24.69
N LEU A 215 -6.81 -4.95 -25.57
CA LEU A 215 -7.14 -4.06 -26.67
C LEU A 215 -7.56 -2.67 -26.18
N ARG A 216 -8.29 -2.59 -25.06
CA ARG A 216 -8.65 -1.32 -24.41
C ARG A 216 -7.46 -0.61 -23.76
N LEU A 217 -6.50 -1.37 -23.21
CA LEU A 217 -5.28 -0.82 -22.60
C LEU A 217 -4.29 -0.30 -23.64
N LEU A 218 -4.24 -0.91 -24.83
CA LEU A 218 -3.22 -0.64 -25.83
C LEU A 218 -3.10 0.84 -26.25
N PRO A 219 -4.20 1.60 -26.51
CA PRO A 219 -4.09 3.03 -26.81
C PRO A 219 -3.41 3.83 -25.70
N HIS A 220 -3.75 3.55 -24.44
CA HIS A 220 -3.12 4.22 -23.29
C HIS A 220 -1.62 3.92 -23.21
N ALA A 221 -1.24 2.66 -23.42
CA ALA A 221 0.16 2.23 -23.42
C ALA A 221 0.97 2.87 -24.56
N VAL A 222 0.39 2.98 -25.77
CA VAL A 222 1.05 3.62 -26.93
C VAL A 222 1.18 5.14 -26.74
N GLU A 223 0.18 5.78 -26.14
CA GLU A 223 0.22 7.21 -25.83
C GLU A 223 1.26 7.54 -24.77
N GLU A 224 1.32 6.77 -23.68
CA GLU A 224 2.33 6.91 -22.64
C GLU A 224 3.75 6.76 -23.22
N GLY A 225 3.96 5.74 -24.04
CA GLY A 225 5.24 5.49 -24.69
C GLY A 225 5.65 6.56 -25.70
N THR A 226 4.71 7.36 -26.21
CA THR A 226 5.02 8.46 -27.15
C THR A 226 5.83 9.57 -26.49
N ARG A 227 5.63 9.83 -25.19
CA ARG A 227 6.31 10.94 -24.48
C ARG A 227 7.83 10.72 -24.38
N ASN A 228 8.25 9.47 -24.20
CA ASN A 228 9.65 9.10 -23.97
C ASN A 228 10.21 8.11 -25.02
N ALA A 229 9.47 7.86 -26.09
CA ALA A 229 9.75 6.81 -27.09
C ALA A 229 9.95 5.40 -26.51
N ARG A 230 9.34 5.09 -25.35
CA ARG A 230 9.41 3.79 -24.66
C ARG A 230 8.10 3.05 -24.79
N TYR A 231 8.04 2.10 -25.72
CA TYR A 231 6.81 1.34 -26.02
C TYR A 231 6.74 -0.02 -25.30
N GLU A 232 7.54 -0.23 -24.25
CA GLU A 232 7.65 -1.51 -23.51
C GLU A 232 6.27 -2.04 -23.10
N LEU A 233 5.47 -1.24 -22.40
CA LEU A 233 4.11 -1.61 -22.00
C LEU A 233 3.22 -1.99 -23.20
N ALA A 234 3.27 -1.24 -24.29
CA ALA A 234 2.46 -1.52 -25.47
C ALA A 234 2.90 -2.81 -26.18
N VAL A 235 4.20 -3.11 -26.19
CA VAL A 235 4.76 -4.35 -26.73
C VAL A 235 4.36 -5.53 -25.83
N ASP A 236 4.45 -5.39 -24.52
CA ASP A 236 4.05 -6.41 -23.54
C ASP A 236 2.56 -6.77 -23.68
N VAL A 237 1.70 -5.77 -23.91
CA VAL A 237 0.27 -5.98 -24.20
C VAL A 237 0.07 -6.84 -25.45
N VAL A 238 0.74 -6.52 -26.57
CA VAL A 238 0.63 -7.30 -27.82
C VAL A 238 1.20 -8.71 -27.65
N LEU A 239 2.29 -8.86 -26.91
CA LEU A 239 2.88 -10.16 -26.56
C LEU A 239 1.94 -11.01 -25.71
N ALA A 240 1.28 -10.41 -24.72
CA ALA A 240 0.31 -11.09 -23.88
C ALA A 240 -0.88 -11.60 -24.72
N MET A 241 -1.42 -10.77 -25.62
CA MET A 241 -2.46 -11.18 -26.57
C MET A 241 -2.00 -12.35 -27.45
N ARG A 242 -0.79 -12.26 -28.02
CA ARG A 242 -0.20 -13.35 -28.83
C ARG A 242 -0.14 -14.65 -28.05
N LYS A 243 0.42 -14.60 -26.84
CA LYS A 243 0.57 -15.78 -25.96
C LYS A 243 -0.79 -16.43 -25.68
N LEU A 244 -1.81 -15.63 -25.37
CA LEU A 244 -3.16 -16.14 -25.12
C LEU A 244 -3.77 -16.80 -26.37
N ARG A 245 -3.76 -16.10 -27.51
CA ARG A 245 -4.31 -16.64 -28.75
C ARG A 245 -3.61 -17.92 -29.19
N LEU A 246 -2.28 -17.98 -29.07
CA LEU A 246 -1.51 -19.19 -29.41
C LEU A 246 -1.82 -20.36 -28.46
N ALA A 247 -1.97 -20.11 -27.15
CA ALA A 247 -2.34 -21.14 -26.19
C ALA A 247 -3.70 -21.78 -26.49
N HIS A 248 -4.62 -21.02 -27.10
CA HIS A 248 -5.94 -21.49 -27.51
C HIS A 248 -6.02 -21.91 -28.99
N SER A 249 -4.89 -22.04 -29.70
CA SER A 249 -4.82 -22.39 -31.13
C SER A 249 -5.52 -21.39 -32.08
N GLU A 250 -5.71 -20.15 -31.64
CA GLU A 250 -6.40 -19.08 -32.39
C GLU A 250 -5.42 -18.18 -33.16
N VAL A 251 -4.46 -18.78 -33.87
CA VAL A 251 -3.37 -18.04 -34.55
C VAL A 251 -3.91 -17.03 -35.57
N GLU A 252 -4.92 -17.41 -36.35
CA GLU A 252 -5.52 -16.53 -37.35
C GLU A 252 -6.21 -15.30 -36.72
N ARG A 253 -6.78 -15.46 -35.52
CA ARG A 253 -7.43 -14.38 -34.79
C ARG A 253 -6.40 -13.36 -34.34
N PHE A 254 -5.27 -13.83 -33.80
CA PHE A 254 -4.13 -12.97 -33.50
C PHE A 254 -3.59 -12.24 -34.74
N GLN A 255 -3.44 -12.93 -35.88
CA GLN A 255 -2.95 -12.29 -37.11
C GLN A 255 -3.86 -11.15 -37.58
N ARG A 256 -5.18 -11.32 -37.48
CA ARG A 256 -6.15 -10.25 -37.75
C ARG A 256 -6.00 -9.09 -36.77
N GLU A 257 -5.95 -9.37 -35.47
CA GLU A 257 -5.76 -8.37 -34.41
C GLU A 257 -4.45 -7.59 -34.62
N ALA A 258 -3.32 -8.27 -34.85
CA ALA A 258 -2.01 -7.67 -35.09
C ALA A 258 -1.99 -6.81 -36.37
N THR A 259 -2.72 -7.23 -37.42
CA THR A 259 -2.84 -6.43 -38.66
C THR A 259 -3.59 -5.13 -38.38
N THR A 260 -4.70 -5.19 -37.65
CA THR A 260 -5.45 -3.99 -37.25
C THR A 260 -4.60 -3.05 -36.40
N ILE A 261 -3.87 -3.58 -35.41
CA ILE A 261 -2.96 -2.80 -34.55
C ILE A 261 -1.88 -2.09 -35.38
N ARG A 262 -1.27 -2.80 -36.34
CA ARG A 262 -0.26 -2.21 -37.24
C ARG A 262 -0.83 -1.10 -38.12
N GLN A 263 -2.06 -1.26 -38.60
CA GLN A 263 -2.72 -0.25 -39.43
C GLN A 263 -3.06 1.01 -38.64
N GLU A 264 -3.61 0.85 -37.43
CA GLU A 264 -3.99 1.95 -36.54
C GLU A 264 -2.78 2.80 -36.14
N TRP A 265 -1.69 2.13 -35.73
CA TRP A 265 -0.49 2.81 -35.23
C TRP A 265 0.63 2.96 -36.25
N ARG A 266 0.33 2.89 -37.56
CA ARG A 266 1.32 2.97 -38.67
C ARG A 266 2.26 4.18 -38.61
N ARG A 267 1.83 5.27 -37.97
CA ARG A 267 2.61 6.51 -37.79
C ARG A 267 3.65 6.42 -36.65
N LYS A 268 3.51 5.45 -35.73
CA LYS A 268 4.40 5.22 -34.59
C LYS A 268 5.50 4.24 -34.98
N ARG A 269 6.45 4.69 -35.81
CA ARG A 269 7.48 3.82 -36.44
C ARG A 269 8.25 2.94 -35.45
N ASN A 270 8.64 3.48 -34.28
CA ASN A 270 9.37 2.72 -33.26
C ASN A 270 8.52 1.60 -32.64
N PHE A 271 7.22 1.87 -32.40
CA PHE A 271 6.29 0.85 -31.93
C PHE A 271 6.07 -0.24 -32.98
N ILE A 272 5.83 0.15 -34.24
CA ILE A 272 5.68 -0.80 -35.35
C ILE A 272 6.92 -1.67 -35.52
N ALA A 273 8.13 -1.08 -35.43
CA ALA A 273 9.38 -1.82 -35.48
C ALA A 273 9.49 -2.85 -34.34
N ALA A 274 9.05 -2.48 -33.13
CA ALA A 274 9.09 -3.38 -31.97
C ALA A 274 8.13 -4.58 -32.09
N ILE A 275 6.99 -4.42 -32.78
CA ILE A 275 6.00 -5.50 -32.99
C ILE A 275 6.08 -6.17 -34.37
N ALA A 276 7.09 -5.85 -35.18
CA ALA A 276 7.23 -6.37 -36.54
C ALA A 276 7.48 -7.89 -36.58
N GLY A 277 8.15 -8.44 -35.56
CA GLY A 277 8.46 -9.86 -35.44
C GLY A 277 7.42 -10.71 -34.70
N LEU A 278 6.29 -10.12 -34.31
CA LEU A 278 5.21 -10.79 -33.55
C LEU A 278 4.12 -11.34 -34.47
#